data_AF-A0A3B0MMZ3-F1
#
_entry.id   AF-A0A3B0MMZ3-F1
#
_cell.length_a   1.000
_cell.length_b   1.000
_cell.length_c   1.000
_cell.angle_alpha   90.00
_cell.angle_beta   90.00
_cell.angle_gamma   90.00
#
_symmetry.space_group_name_H-M   'P 1'
#
loop_
_entity.id
_entity.type
_entity.pdbx_description
1 polymer ?
#
loop_
_entity_poly.entity_id
_entity_poly.type
_entity_poly.pdbx_seq_one_letter_code
_entity_poly.pdbx_strand_id
1 'polypeptide(L)'
;MKFVILALLALASGLHAAKLDLKELKFVLFGKHGDGTKTSVAAGACPLGTLPATVFLHKTFKKGDHFFTWVRPVHAKVDEVVCGTHNVWKAAVGEVLLDLHFVGNKDSEKFLHLELFHPAVGSHHLFLKFAAGATPGVGVVLGMGAFVVGVHGLVADLPALEGLPAHPFVHALVAHAAHAKHAGAVAKDGLAAHGGALVAADAKAAL
;
A
#
# COMPACT_ATOMS: atom_id res chain seq x y z
N MET A 1 25.43 -12.88 31.94
CA MET A 1 24.84 -13.73 30.87
C MET A 1 23.35 -14.04 31.04
N LYS A 2 22.77 -14.11 32.26
CA LYS A 2 21.32 -14.36 32.44
C LYS A 2 20.39 -13.21 32.00
N PHE A 3 20.84 -11.95 32.05
CA PHE A 3 20.00 -10.79 31.69
C PHE A 3 19.87 -10.54 30.18
N VAL A 4 20.82 -11.03 29.37
CA VAL A 4 20.78 -10.88 27.90
C VAL A 4 19.77 -11.85 27.28
N ILE A 5 19.57 -13.02 27.89
CA ILE A 5 18.63 -14.04 27.42
C ILE A 5 17.17 -13.59 27.63
N LEU A 6 16.87 -12.91 28.75
CA LEU A 6 15.51 -12.37 28.98
C LEU A 6 15.12 -11.26 27.98
N ALA A 7 16.08 -10.42 27.56
CA ALA A 7 15.82 -9.37 26.57
C ALA A 7 15.57 -9.95 25.16
N LEU A 8 16.26 -11.03 24.78
CA LEU A 8 16.01 -11.74 23.51
C LEU A 8 14.67 -12.50 23.53
N LEU A 9 14.29 -13.11 24.65
CA LEU A 9 12.97 -13.74 24.77
C LEU A 9 11.83 -12.72 24.84
N ALA A 10 12.06 -11.52 25.39
CA ALA A 10 11.10 -10.41 25.35
C ALA A 10 10.90 -9.86 23.93
N LEU A 11 11.96 -9.82 23.12
CA LEU A 11 11.87 -9.47 21.70
C LEU A 11 11.15 -10.58 20.88
N ALA A 12 11.24 -11.84 21.31
CA ALA A 12 10.55 -12.97 20.69
C ALA A 12 9.10 -13.15 21.19
N SER A 13 8.75 -12.69 22.39
CA SER A 13 7.40 -12.84 22.99
C SER A 13 6.43 -11.70 22.65
N GLY A 14 6.84 -10.76 21.80
CA GLY A 14 5.99 -9.70 21.25
C GLY A 14 5.43 -9.96 19.84
N LEU A 15 5.91 -10.98 19.12
CA LEU A 15 5.39 -11.36 17.81
C LEU A 15 4.11 -12.19 17.95
N HIS A 16 3.05 -11.56 18.48
CA HIS A 16 1.72 -12.10 18.29
C HIS A 16 1.31 -11.82 16.86
N ALA A 17 1.56 -12.81 16.00
CA ALA A 17 0.91 -12.98 14.71
C ALA A 17 -0.59 -12.74 14.85
N ALA A 18 -1.09 -11.72 14.16
CA ALA A 18 -2.46 -11.29 14.21
C ALA A 18 -2.94 -10.95 12.80
N LYS A 19 -4.15 -11.41 12.51
CA LYS A 19 -4.83 -11.13 11.26
C LYS A 19 -5.31 -9.67 11.22
N LEU A 20 -4.98 -8.96 10.15
CA LEU A 20 -5.54 -7.65 9.83
C LEU A 20 -6.71 -7.82 8.86
N ASP A 21 -7.94 -7.51 9.29
CA ASP A 21 -9.12 -7.46 8.41
C ASP A 21 -9.37 -6.01 7.92
N LEU A 22 -9.15 -5.79 6.63
CA LEU A 22 -9.38 -4.50 5.98
C LEU A 22 -10.85 -4.07 6.04
N LYS A 23 -11.80 -5.01 6.18
CA LYS A 23 -13.24 -4.70 6.30
C LYS A 23 -13.56 -3.98 7.60
N GLU A 24 -12.82 -4.26 8.67
CA GLU A 24 -13.00 -3.62 9.98
C GLU A 24 -12.51 -2.17 10.00
N LEU A 25 -11.56 -1.83 9.13
CA LEU A 25 -11.02 -0.48 9.02
C LEU A 25 -12.04 0.54 8.50
N LYS A 26 -13.06 0.06 7.78
CA LYS A 26 -14.07 0.86 7.08
C LYS A 26 -13.42 1.84 6.08
N PHE A 27 -14.22 2.52 5.27
CA PHE A 27 -13.71 3.62 4.44
C PHE A 27 -13.74 4.91 5.25
N VAL A 28 -12.88 5.00 6.27
CA VAL A 28 -12.71 6.25 7.04
C VAL A 28 -11.88 7.20 6.18
N LEU A 29 -12.61 8.02 5.42
CA LEU A 29 -12.03 9.05 4.58
C LEU A 29 -11.51 10.16 5.48
N PHE A 30 -10.21 10.16 5.70
CA PHE A 30 -9.58 11.19 6.49
C PHE A 30 -8.83 12.08 5.50
N GLY A 31 -9.53 13.10 5.01
CA GLY A 31 -8.92 14.19 4.22
C GLY A 31 -7.82 14.89 5.03
N LYS A 32 -7.08 15.85 4.43
CA LYS A 32 -5.94 16.60 5.02
C LYS A 32 -5.64 16.38 6.51
N HIS A 33 -5.67 17.31 7.45
CA HIS A 33 -6.89 17.61 8.19
C HIS A 33 -8.02 18.04 7.26
N GLY A 34 -8.88 17.07 6.91
CA GLY A 34 -10.20 17.22 6.30
C GLY A 34 -10.37 17.93 4.95
N ASP A 35 -11.31 17.42 4.17
CA ASP A 35 -12.28 18.26 3.47
C ASP A 35 -13.14 18.98 4.54
N GLY A 36 -12.53 19.97 5.19
CA GLY A 36 -13.13 20.76 6.26
C GLY A 36 -12.08 21.60 6.96
N THR A 37 -12.45 22.83 7.35
CA THR A 37 -11.59 23.80 8.05
C THR A 37 -11.24 23.43 9.51
N LYS A 38 -11.51 22.19 9.93
CA LYS A 38 -11.27 21.75 11.32
C LYS A 38 -9.85 21.22 11.48
N THR A 39 -9.02 22.04 12.13
CA THR A 39 -7.60 21.78 12.45
C THR A 39 -7.39 21.25 13.87
N SER A 40 -8.46 21.08 14.66
CA SER A 40 -8.37 20.67 16.06
C SER A 40 -9.01 19.32 16.29
N VAL A 41 -8.18 18.36 16.71
CA VAL A 41 -8.62 17.16 17.44
C VAL A 41 -8.67 17.54 18.91
N ALA A 42 -9.68 17.08 19.65
CA ALA A 42 -9.67 17.25 21.11
C ALA A 42 -8.38 16.64 21.68
N ALA A 43 -7.65 17.40 22.50
CA ALA A 43 -6.43 16.91 23.11
C ALA A 43 -6.70 15.59 23.86
N GLY A 44 -5.90 14.56 23.55
CA GLY A 44 -6.08 13.21 24.10
C GLY A 44 -7.02 12.29 23.31
N ALA A 45 -7.66 12.75 22.23
CA ALA A 45 -8.44 11.90 21.34
C ALA A 45 -7.65 11.50 20.10
N CYS A 46 -7.68 10.20 19.74
CA CYS A 46 -7.14 9.73 18.47
C CYS A 46 -8.02 10.25 17.32
N PRO A 47 -7.48 11.01 16.34
CA PRO A 47 -8.26 11.51 15.21
C PRO A 47 -8.86 10.41 14.33
N LEU A 48 -8.31 9.20 14.40
CA LEU A 48 -8.79 8.03 13.68
C LEU A 48 -9.86 7.24 14.43
N GLY A 49 -10.26 7.72 15.62
CA GLY A 49 -11.12 6.98 16.54
C GLY A 49 -10.43 5.73 17.10
N THR A 50 -11.24 4.76 17.52
CA THR A 50 -10.74 3.46 17.97
C THR A 50 -10.28 2.66 16.77
N LEU A 51 -8.98 2.36 16.72
CA LEU A 51 -8.37 1.49 15.72
C LEU A 51 -8.33 0.04 16.22
N PRO A 52 -8.37 -0.96 15.32
CA PRO A 52 -8.05 -2.34 15.69
C PRO A 52 -6.68 -2.45 16.35
N ALA A 53 -6.49 -3.40 17.25
CA ALA A 53 -5.23 -3.58 17.99
C ALA A 53 -4.01 -3.88 17.10
N THR A 54 -4.27 -4.30 15.85
CA THR A 54 -3.27 -4.57 14.81
C THR A 54 -2.89 -3.34 13.99
N VAL A 55 -3.56 -2.20 14.15
CA VAL A 55 -3.38 -1.01 13.33
C VAL A 55 -2.87 0.17 14.15
N PHE A 56 -1.75 0.72 13.73
CA PHE A 56 -1.18 1.95 14.29
C PHE A 56 -1.74 3.19 13.58
N LEU A 57 -1.89 3.12 12.25
CA LEU A 57 -2.39 4.22 11.43
C LEU A 57 -3.23 3.66 10.29
N HIS A 58 -4.37 4.30 10.01
CA HIS A 58 -5.18 4.03 8.83
C HIS A 58 -5.70 5.36 8.29
N LYS A 59 -5.43 5.64 7.01
CA LYS A 59 -5.86 6.87 6.34
C LYS A 59 -6.31 6.58 4.92
N THR A 60 -7.52 7.01 4.57
CA THR A 60 -8.04 6.93 3.20
C THR A 60 -8.25 8.32 2.61
N PHE A 61 -7.77 8.51 1.38
CA PHE A 61 -7.92 9.72 0.58
C PHE A 61 -8.75 9.39 -0.66
N LYS A 62 -9.62 10.31 -1.08
CA LYS A 62 -10.38 10.18 -2.32
C LYS A 62 -9.81 11.11 -3.38
N LYS A 63 -9.73 10.62 -4.61
CA LYS A 63 -9.43 11.43 -5.79
C LYS A 63 -10.24 10.91 -6.98
N GLY A 64 -11.15 11.74 -7.50
CA GLY A 64 -12.19 11.27 -8.41
C GLY A 64 -13.03 10.17 -7.74
N ASP A 65 -13.26 9.07 -8.44
CA ASP A 65 -13.99 7.90 -7.92
C ASP A 65 -13.08 6.82 -7.31
N HIS A 66 -11.78 7.10 -7.18
CA HIS A 66 -10.81 6.16 -6.62
C HIS A 66 -10.34 6.59 -5.23
N PHE A 67 -9.82 5.62 -4.50
CA PHE A 67 -9.28 5.80 -3.16
C PHE A 67 -7.80 5.44 -3.14
N PHE A 68 -7.04 6.17 -2.33
CA PHE A 68 -5.73 5.78 -1.84
C PHE A 68 -5.86 5.52 -0.35
N THR A 69 -5.61 4.30 0.09
CA THR A 69 -5.66 3.90 1.50
C THR A 69 -4.27 3.52 1.97
N TRP A 70 -3.84 4.10 3.08
CA TRP A 70 -2.60 3.78 3.77
C TRP A 70 -2.92 3.13 5.11
N VAL A 71 -2.31 1.97 5.39
CA VAL A 71 -2.44 1.28 6.67
C VAL A 71 -1.05 0.94 7.19
N ARG A 72 -0.67 1.51 8.33
CA ARG A 72 0.48 1.05 9.10
C ARG A 72 0.00 0.09 10.19
N PRO A 73 0.37 -1.20 10.13
CA PRO A 73 0.14 -2.10 11.23
C PRO A 73 0.98 -1.71 12.45
N VAL A 74 0.60 -2.22 13.62
CA VAL A 74 1.51 -2.22 14.78
C VAL A 74 2.70 -3.11 14.43
N HIS A 75 3.91 -2.56 14.54
CA HIS A 75 5.14 -3.23 14.10
C HIS A 75 5.24 -4.67 14.61
N ALA A 76 5.63 -5.57 13.71
CA ALA A 76 5.87 -6.99 13.97
C ALA A 76 4.67 -7.80 14.52
N LYS A 77 3.43 -7.32 14.32
CA LYS A 77 2.22 -8.04 14.76
C LYS A 77 1.41 -8.69 13.64
N VAL A 78 1.49 -8.20 12.41
CA VAL A 78 0.57 -8.65 11.35
C VAL A 78 1.27 -9.62 10.42
N ASP A 79 0.79 -10.86 10.36
CA ASP A 79 1.29 -11.94 9.50
C ASP A 79 0.24 -12.42 8.48
N GLU A 80 -0.96 -11.84 8.52
CA GLU A 80 -2.04 -12.15 7.59
C GLU A 80 -2.89 -10.91 7.33
N VAL A 81 -3.21 -10.66 6.06
CA VAL A 81 -4.14 -9.61 5.62
C VAL A 81 -5.31 -10.26 4.91
N VAL A 82 -6.51 -9.91 5.35
CA VAL A 82 -7.78 -10.34 4.74
C VAL A 82 -8.70 -9.16 4.49
N CYS A 83 -9.72 -9.37 3.66
CA CYS A 83 -10.86 -8.48 3.54
C CYS A 83 -12.14 -9.30 3.74
N GLY A 84 -12.66 -9.32 4.96
CA GLY A 84 -13.73 -10.24 5.35
C GLY A 84 -13.31 -11.70 5.19
N THR A 85 -13.99 -12.43 4.31
CA THR A 85 -13.71 -13.84 4.01
C THR A 85 -12.64 -14.05 2.95
N HIS A 86 -12.05 -12.98 2.41
CA HIS A 86 -11.12 -13.04 1.29
C HIS A 86 -9.68 -12.87 1.76
N ASN A 87 -8.83 -13.85 1.42
CA ASN A 87 -7.40 -13.77 1.70
C ASN A 87 -6.73 -12.80 0.74
N VAL A 88 -5.93 -11.89 1.27
CA VAL A 88 -5.18 -10.90 0.48
C VAL A 88 -3.70 -11.26 0.47
N TRP A 89 -3.14 -11.52 1.65
CA TRP A 89 -1.75 -11.94 1.80
C TRP A 89 -1.57 -12.71 3.11
N LYS A 90 -0.60 -13.63 3.12
CA LYS A 90 -0.17 -14.36 4.30
C LYS A 90 1.35 -14.46 4.29
N ALA A 91 1.94 -14.21 5.44
CA ALA A 91 3.37 -14.19 5.65
C ALA A 91 4.02 -15.56 5.42
N ALA A 92 5.25 -15.52 4.89
CA ALA A 92 6.19 -16.61 5.10
C ALA A 92 6.59 -16.72 6.59
N VAL A 93 7.22 -17.83 6.97
CA VAL A 93 7.64 -18.06 8.37
C VAL A 93 8.58 -16.93 8.84
N GLY A 94 8.15 -16.20 9.86
CA GLY A 94 8.93 -15.09 10.44
C GLY A 94 8.77 -13.75 9.70
N GLU A 95 7.99 -13.70 8.63
CA GLU A 95 7.66 -12.46 7.93
C GLU A 95 6.51 -11.71 8.60
N VAL A 96 6.55 -10.39 8.56
CA VAL A 96 5.52 -9.51 9.12
C VAL A 96 5.26 -8.33 8.19
N LEU A 97 4.03 -7.82 8.19
CA LEU A 97 3.65 -6.59 7.50
C LEU A 97 4.20 -5.38 8.27
N LEU A 98 4.86 -4.48 7.54
CA LEU A 98 5.33 -3.18 8.03
C LEU A 98 4.46 -2.02 7.55
N ASP A 99 3.94 -2.11 6.32
CA ASP A 99 3.15 -1.05 5.70
C ASP A 99 2.28 -1.61 4.57
N LEU A 100 1.13 -0.98 4.32
CA LEU A 100 0.17 -1.37 3.29
C LEU A 100 -0.41 -0.13 2.61
N HIS A 101 -0.37 -0.12 1.28
CA HIS A 101 -1.02 0.90 0.45
C HIS A 101 -1.96 0.24 -0.55
N PHE A 102 -3.19 0.73 -0.62
CA PHE A 102 -4.19 0.29 -1.58
C PHE A 102 -4.61 1.47 -2.47
N VAL A 103 -4.72 1.25 -3.78
CA VAL A 103 -5.22 2.23 -4.75
C VAL A 103 -6.31 1.60 -5.61
N GLY A 104 -7.47 2.25 -5.68
CA GLY A 104 -8.57 1.88 -6.56
C GLY A 104 -9.94 2.01 -5.91
N ASN A 105 -10.95 1.35 -6.49
CA ASN A 105 -12.29 1.24 -5.90
C ASN A 105 -12.88 -0.17 -6.16
N LYS A 106 -14.12 -0.40 -5.72
CA LYS A 106 -14.77 -1.71 -5.87
C LYS A 106 -14.95 -2.13 -7.34
N ASP A 107 -15.23 -1.17 -8.22
CA ASP A 107 -15.58 -1.38 -9.63
C ASP A 107 -14.38 -1.32 -10.58
N SER A 108 -13.20 -0.89 -10.10
CA SER A 108 -11.98 -0.73 -10.90
C SER A 108 -10.94 -1.80 -10.61
N GLU A 109 -9.86 -1.78 -11.39
CA GLU A 109 -8.60 -2.40 -10.99
C GLU A 109 -8.16 -1.88 -9.61
N LYS A 110 -7.42 -2.73 -8.89
CA LYS A 110 -6.92 -2.42 -7.55
C LYS A 110 -5.44 -2.74 -7.48
N PHE A 111 -4.68 -1.81 -6.92
CA PHE A 111 -3.24 -1.95 -6.72
C PHE A 111 -2.97 -2.01 -5.23
N LEU A 112 -2.22 -3.03 -4.80
CA LEU A 112 -1.84 -3.23 -3.41
C LEU A 112 -0.32 -3.29 -3.31
N HIS A 113 0.27 -2.38 -2.54
CA HIS A 113 1.67 -2.42 -2.16
C HIS A 113 1.76 -2.84 -0.69
N LEU A 114 2.51 -3.90 -0.41
CA LEU A 114 2.87 -4.33 0.94
C LEU A 114 4.37 -4.07 1.14
N GLU A 115 4.73 -3.44 2.26
CA GLU A 115 6.08 -3.48 2.79
C GLU A 115 6.13 -4.55 3.88
N LEU A 116 7.06 -5.49 3.74
CA LEU A 116 7.18 -6.69 4.54
C LEU A 116 8.57 -6.72 5.17
N PHE A 117 8.69 -7.25 6.38
CA PHE A 117 9.97 -7.54 7.00
C PHE A 117 10.11 -9.02 7.20
N HIS A 118 11.23 -9.59 6.73
CA HIS A 118 11.60 -10.96 7.03
C HIS A 118 13.02 -10.98 7.62
N PRO A 119 13.27 -11.63 8.77
CA PRO A 119 14.57 -11.60 9.47
C PRO A 119 15.77 -11.96 8.60
N ALA A 120 15.60 -12.86 7.62
CA ALA A 120 16.68 -13.29 6.72
C ALA A 120 17.01 -12.32 5.57
N VAL A 121 16.09 -11.44 5.16
CA VAL A 121 16.26 -10.58 3.96
C VAL A 121 16.03 -9.09 4.24
N GLY A 122 15.54 -8.73 5.43
CA GLY A 122 15.20 -7.36 5.79
C GLY A 122 13.85 -6.90 5.25
N SER A 123 13.72 -5.58 5.07
CA SER A 123 12.51 -4.99 4.47
C SER A 123 12.49 -5.24 2.96
N HIS A 124 11.34 -5.65 2.44
CA HIS A 124 11.10 -5.86 1.02
C HIS A 124 9.66 -5.53 0.65
N HIS A 125 9.39 -5.40 -0.65
CA HIS A 125 8.13 -4.87 -1.16
C HIS A 125 7.44 -5.91 -2.05
N LEU A 126 6.15 -6.12 -1.82
CA LEU A 126 5.27 -6.90 -2.70
C LEU A 126 4.27 -5.96 -3.38
N PHE A 127 4.18 -6.06 -4.70
CA PHE A 127 3.28 -5.26 -5.52
C PHE A 127 2.27 -6.18 -6.22
N LEU A 128 1.00 -5.97 -5.95
CA LEU A 128 -0.10 -6.81 -6.45
C LEU A 128 -1.09 -5.98 -7.24
N LYS A 129 -1.62 -6.57 -8.31
CA LYS A 129 -2.74 -6.04 -9.09
C LYS A 129 -3.90 -7.02 -9.06
N PHE A 130 -5.10 -6.48 -8.85
CA PHE A 130 -6.36 -7.20 -8.93
C PHE A 130 -7.22 -6.60 -10.04
N ALA A 131 -7.83 -7.45 -10.86
CA ALA A 131 -8.71 -7.02 -11.94
C ALA A 131 -10.01 -6.36 -11.41
N ALA A 132 -10.66 -5.57 -12.24
CA ALA A 132 -11.97 -5.01 -11.95
C ALA A 132 -13.00 -6.13 -11.70
N GLY A 133 -13.86 -5.95 -10.69
CA GLY A 133 -14.85 -6.95 -10.29
C GLY A 133 -14.27 -8.26 -9.71
N ALA A 134 -12.95 -8.42 -9.63
CA ALA A 134 -12.34 -9.60 -9.05
C ALA A 134 -12.60 -9.65 -7.53
N THR A 135 -13.08 -10.80 -7.08
CA THR A 135 -13.07 -11.17 -5.66
C THR A 135 -11.62 -11.12 -5.15
N PRO A 136 -11.33 -10.54 -3.96
CA PRO A 136 -9.96 -10.55 -3.45
C PRO A 136 -9.44 -12.00 -3.36
N GLY A 137 -8.27 -12.25 -3.96
CA GLY A 137 -7.68 -13.57 -4.21
C GLY A 137 -6.23 -13.44 -4.69
N VAL A 138 -5.63 -14.45 -5.34
CA VAL A 138 -4.22 -14.38 -5.79
C VAL A 138 -4.04 -13.27 -6.83
N GLY A 139 -3.66 -12.08 -6.38
CA GLY A 139 -3.36 -10.94 -7.23
C GLY A 139 -2.16 -11.24 -8.13
N VAL A 140 -2.09 -10.58 -9.27
CA VAL A 140 -0.93 -10.68 -10.16
C VAL A 140 0.23 -9.91 -9.52
N VAL A 141 1.36 -10.59 -9.31
CA VAL A 141 2.59 -9.95 -8.82
C VAL A 141 3.17 -9.07 -9.93
N LEU A 142 3.47 -7.82 -9.59
CA LEU A 142 4.09 -6.85 -10.48
C LEU A 142 5.50 -6.49 -10.01
N GLY A 143 6.33 -6.05 -10.95
CA GLY A 143 7.52 -5.26 -10.60
C GLY A 143 7.15 -3.83 -10.23
N MET A 144 7.99 -3.16 -9.43
CA MET A 144 7.75 -1.78 -8.96
C MET A 144 7.42 -0.81 -10.10
N GLY A 145 8.14 -0.87 -11.22
CA GLY A 145 7.90 0.01 -12.38
C GLY A 145 6.50 -0.16 -12.97
N ALA A 146 6.10 -1.41 -13.25
CA ALA A 146 4.76 -1.72 -13.76
C ALA A 146 3.66 -1.33 -12.77
N PHE A 147 3.89 -1.50 -11.47
CA PHE A 147 2.98 -1.07 -10.42
C PHE A 147 2.79 0.45 -10.40
N VAL A 148 3.89 1.21 -10.42
CA VAL A 148 3.86 2.68 -10.43
C VAL A 148 3.18 3.23 -11.68
N VAL A 149 3.46 2.67 -12.85
CA VAL A 149 2.77 3.02 -14.11
C VAL A 149 1.28 2.72 -14.00
N GLY A 150 0.91 1.54 -13.50
CA GLY A 150 -0.49 1.15 -13.31
C GLY A 150 -1.25 2.09 -12.37
N VAL A 151 -0.63 2.50 -11.26
CA VAL A 151 -1.22 3.46 -10.31
C VAL A 151 -1.44 4.83 -10.95
N HIS A 152 -0.47 5.34 -11.71
CA HIS A 152 -0.62 6.60 -12.45
C HIS A 152 -1.72 6.52 -13.52
N GLY A 153 -1.83 5.38 -14.20
CA GLY A 153 -2.88 5.13 -15.18
C GLY A 153 -4.27 5.02 -14.57
N LEU A 154 -4.38 4.49 -13.34
CA LEU A 154 -5.65 4.38 -12.62
C LEU A 154 -6.08 5.72 -12.01
N VAL A 155 -5.15 6.46 -11.41
CA VAL A 155 -5.44 7.73 -10.73
C VAL A 155 -4.45 8.81 -11.18
N ALA A 156 -4.83 9.53 -12.24
CA ALA A 156 -4.04 10.63 -12.77
C ALA A 156 -3.73 11.68 -11.70
N ASP A 157 -2.50 12.18 -11.64
CA ASP A 157 -2.01 13.18 -10.68
C ASP A 157 -2.22 12.80 -9.20
N LEU A 158 -2.26 11.51 -8.87
CA LEU A 158 -2.34 11.05 -7.48
C LEU A 158 -1.24 11.67 -6.59
N PRO A 159 0.04 11.79 -7.00
CA PRO A 159 1.10 12.30 -6.11
C PRO A 159 1.00 13.80 -5.82
N ALA A 160 0.20 14.53 -6.60
CA ALA A 160 -0.11 15.93 -6.33
C ALA A 160 -1.25 16.08 -5.31
N LEU A 161 -1.85 14.98 -4.84
CA LEU A 161 -2.89 15.02 -3.82
C LEU A 161 -2.28 15.46 -2.50
N GLU A 162 -2.72 16.61 -2.02
CA GLU A 162 -2.15 17.22 -0.83
C GLU A 162 -2.50 16.42 0.43
N GLY A 163 -1.52 16.29 1.32
CA GLY A 163 -1.65 15.57 2.59
C GLY A 163 -1.42 14.07 2.48
N LEU A 164 -1.05 13.55 1.29
CA LEU A 164 -0.49 12.22 1.14
C LEU A 164 0.76 12.06 2.03
N PRO A 165 0.97 10.87 2.60
CA PRO A 165 2.10 10.66 3.48
C PRO A 165 3.42 10.73 2.73
N ALA A 166 4.43 11.30 3.37
CA ALA A 166 5.81 11.20 2.92
C ALA A 166 6.32 9.77 3.17
N HIS A 167 5.96 8.86 2.25
CA HIS A 167 6.31 7.45 2.28
C HIS A 167 7.12 7.08 1.02
N PRO A 168 8.08 6.13 1.07
CA PRO A 168 8.85 5.69 -0.09
C PRO A 168 8.01 5.41 -1.35
N PHE A 169 6.84 4.78 -1.19
CA PHE A 169 5.91 4.57 -2.31
C PHE A 169 5.44 5.88 -2.95
N VAL A 170 5.02 6.86 -2.14
CA VAL A 170 4.59 8.18 -2.65
C VAL A 170 5.75 8.90 -3.32
N HIS A 171 6.96 8.82 -2.76
CA HIS A 171 8.18 9.34 -3.41
C HIS A 171 8.45 8.68 -4.77
N ALA A 172 8.28 7.36 -4.89
CA ALA A 172 8.42 6.66 -6.17
C ALA A 172 7.38 7.13 -7.20
N LEU A 173 6.14 7.38 -6.78
CA LEU A 173 5.12 7.95 -7.67
C LEU A 173 5.49 9.37 -8.13
N VAL A 174 5.98 10.23 -7.23
CA VAL A 174 6.45 11.59 -7.56
C VAL A 174 7.63 11.55 -8.53
N ALA A 175 8.64 10.74 -8.23
CA ALA A 175 9.84 10.59 -9.06
C ALA A 175 9.48 10.11 -10.47
N HIS A 176 8.58 9.12 -10.59
CA HIS A 176 8.09 8.66 -11.88
C HIS A 176 7.32 9.75 -12.64
N ALA A 177 6.47 10.53 -11.97
CA ALA A 177 5.75 11.63 -12.62
C ALA A 177 6.69 12.71 -13.15
N ALA A 178 7.74 13.06 -12.38
CA ALA A 178 8.76 14.00 -12.80
C ALA A 178 9.58 13.45 -13.99
N HIS A 179 9.98 12.18 -13.92
CA HIS A 179 10.70 11.52 -15.00
C HIS A 179 9.86 11.44 -16.29
N ALA A 180 8.58 11.09 -16.20
CA ALA A 180 7.68 11.02 -17.36
C ALA A 180 7.52 12.39 -18.05
N LYS A 181 7.43 13.48 -17.28
CA LYS A 181 7.42 14.85 -17.82
C LYS A 181 8.73 15.20 -18.52
N HIS A 182 9.86 14.83 -17.93
CA HIS A 182 11.17 15.01 -18.55
C HIS A 182 11.31 14.18 -19.83
N ALA A 183 10.90 12.92 -19.82
CA ALA A 183 10.90 12.06 -21.00
C ALA A 183 9.98 12.63 -22.09
N GLY A 184 8.79 13.12 -21.77
CA GLY A 184 7.91 13.78 -22.74
C GLY A 184 8.49 15.09 -23.32
N ALA A 185 9.28 15.82 -22.52
CA ALA A 185 9.93 17.07 -22.94
C ALA A 185 11.26 16.86 -23.70
N VAL A 186 11.92 15.71 -23.51
CA VAL A 186 13.30 15.43 -23.98
C VAL A 186 13.36 14.20 -24.89
N ALA A 187 12.25 13.52 -25.18
CA ALA A 187 12.20 12.35 -26.07
C ALA A 187 12.58 12.70 -27.51
N LYS A 188 13.89 12.70 -27.76
CA LYS A 188 14.50 12.49 -29.07
C LYS A 188 14.85 11.01 -29.30
N ASP A 189 14.72 10.17 -28.26
CA ASP A 189 15.36 8.84 -28.23
C ASP A 189 14.37 7.67 -28.07
N GLY A 190 13.07 7.89 -28.30
CA GLY A 190 12.08 6.80 -28.43
C GLY A 190 11.74 6.00 -27.15
N LEU A 191 12.42 6.19 -26.03
CA LEU A 191 12.14 5.45 -24.78
C LEU A 191 10.76 5.77 -24.18
N ALA A 192 10.16 6.92 -24.54
CA ALA A 192 8.79 7.29 -24.18
C ALA A 192 7.74 6.33 -24.76
N ALA A 193 8.03 5.62 -25.85
CA ALA A 193 7.11 4.65 -26.45
C ALA A 193 7.18 3.26 -25.78
N HIS A 194 8.27 2.95 -25.07
CA HIS A 194 8.52 1.59 -24.56
C HIS A 194 8.28 1.42 -23.05
N GLY A 195 8.13 2.50 -22.28
CA GLY A 195 7.67 2.42 -20.89
C GLY A 195 6.25 1.88 -20.74
N GLY A 196 5.43 1.98 -21.80
CA GLY A 196 4.13 1.31 -21.91
C GLY A 196 4.16 -0.06 -22.62
N ALA A 197 5.27 -0.40 -23.29
CA ALA A 197 5.35 -1.61 -24.11
C ALA A 197 5.50 -2.91 -23.29
N LEU A 198 5.89 -2.83 -22.02
CA LEU A 198 5.96 -4.02 -21.14
C LEU A 198 4.59 -4.47 -20.60
N VAL A 199 3.50 -3.74 -20.87
CA VAL A 199 2.14 -4.14 -20.47
C VAL A 199 1.35 -4.78 -21.62
N ALA A 200 1.83 -4.70 -22.86
CA ALA A 200 1.11 -5.20 -24.04
C ALA A 200 1.47 -6.63 -24.48
N ALA A 201 2.48 -7.27 -23.87
CA ALA A 201 2.96 -8.57 -24.34
C ALA A 201 2.16 -9.79 -23.83
N ASP A 202 1.36 -9.66 -22.76
CA ASP A 202 0.64 -10.81 -22.17
C ASP A 202 -0.86 -10.90 -22.47
N ALA A 203 -1.42 -9.95 -23.23
CA ALA A 203 -2.86 -9.97 -23.56
C ALA A 203 -3.21 -10.75 -24.85
N LYS A 204 -2.25 -11.46 -25.47
CA LYS A 204 -2.47 -12.15 -26.75
C LYS A 204 -1.97 -13.60 -26.85
N ALA A 205 -1.60 -14.23 -25.73
CA ALA A 205 -1.15 -15.63 -25.71
C ALA A 205 -2.13 -16.62 -25.04
N ALA A 206 -3.43 -16.28 -24.99
CA ALA A 206 -4.49 -17.20 -24.59
C ALA A 206 -5.62 -17.20 -25.62
N LEU A 207 -5.36 -17.89 -26.72
CA LEU A 207 -6.36 -18.47 -27.64
C LEU A 207 -5.76 -19.74 -28.22
#